data_AF-A0A150N685-F1
#
_entry.id   AF-A0A150N685-F1
#
_cell.length_a   1.000
_cell.length_b   1.000
_cell.length_c   1.000
_cell.angle_alpha   90.00
_cell.angle_beta   90.00
_cell.angle_gamma   90.00
#
_symmetry.space_group_name_H-M   'P 1'
#
loop_
_entity.id
_entity.type
_entity.pdbx_description
1 polymer ?
#
loop_
_entity_poly.entity_id
_entity_poly.type
_entity_poly.pdbx_seq_one_letter_code
_entity_poly.pdbx_strand_id
1 'polypeptide(L)' 'MPGYHRHADRLSATQYLEKVLKGELKDPVITFLLRCGRTPLQVIENYLEDEESLNYAVLMEWRNPFKHHG' A
#
# COMPACT_ATOMS: atom_id res chain seq x y z
N MET A 1 -5.53 -2.22 1.85
CA MET A 1 -5.59 -1.70 0.46
C MET A 1 -7.04 -1.74 0.02
N PRO A 2 -7.87 -0.79 0.47
CA PRO A 2 -9.32 -0.88 0.31
C PRO A 2 -9.75 -0.93 -1.17
N GLY A 3 -8.94 -0.41 -2.10
CA GLY A 3 -9.24 -0.47 -3.51
C GLY A 3 -8.90 -1.78 -4.22
N TYR A 4 -8.20 -2.73 -3.58
CA TYR A 4 -7.59 -3.87 -4.28
C TYR A 4 -8.61 -4.89 -4.79
N HIS A 5 -9.69 -5.20 -4.05
CA HIS A 5 -10.72 -6.16 -4.50
C HIS A 5 -11.28 -5.84 -5.90
N ARG A 6 -11.31 -4.56 -6.30
CA ARG A 6 -11.81 -4.12 -7.62
C ARG A 6 -10.88 -4.45 -8.79
N HIS A 7 -9.65 -4.86 -8.51
CA HIS A 7 -8.61 -5.15 -9.50
C HIS A 7 -8.00 -6.55 -9.33
N ALA A 8 -8.40 -7.29 -8.30
CA ALA A 8 -7.86 -8.59 -7.95
C ALA A 8 -8.15 -9.67 -9.00
N ASP A 9 -9.10 -9.44 -9.91
CA ASP A 9 -9.37 -10.28 -11.08
C ASP A 9 -8.27 -10.20 -12.15
N ARG A 10 -7.45 -9.13 -12.14
CA ARG A 10 -6.48 -8.82 -13.20
C ARG A 10 -5.06 -8.55 -12.71
N LEU A 11 -4.91 -8.15 -11.45
CA LEU A 11 -3.65 -7.75 -10.86
C LEU A 11 -3.41 -8.50 -9.57
N SER A 12 -2.17 -8.91 -9.32
CA SER A 12 -1.75 -9.27 -7.97
C SER A 12 -1.68 -8.05 -7.06
N ALA A 13 -1.71 -8.24 -5.73
CA ALA A 13 -1.63 -7.16 -4.76
C ALA A 13 -0.35 -6.33 -4.91
N THR A 14 0.77 -6.98 -5.25
CA THR A 14 2.04 -6.32 -5.57
C THR A 14 1.93 -5.48 -6.84
N GLN A 15 1.36 -6.01 -7.91
CA GLN A 15 1.15 -5.25 -9.16
C GLN A 15 0.20 -4.06 -8.96
N TYR A 16 -0.82 -4.23 -8.13
CA TYR A 16 -1.73 -3.16 -7.73
C TYR A 16 -0.96 -2.04 -7.01
N LEU A 17 -0.17 -2.39 -5.99
CA LEU A 17 0.67 -1.43 -5.26
C LEU A 17 1.63 -0.70 -6.21
N GLU A 18 2.32 -1.41 -7.10
CA GLU A 18 3.22 -0.80 -8.08
C GLU A 18 2.52 0.23 -8.97
N LYS A 19 1.31 -0.08 -9.44
CA LYS A 19 0.51 0.86 -10.25
C LYS A 19 0.06 2.07 -9.45
N VAL A 20 -0.25 1.92 -8.17
CA VAL A 20 -0.53 3.05 -7.27
C VAL A 20 0.71 3.92 -7.10
N LEU A 21 1.90 3.33 -6.94
CA LEU A 21 3.16 4.06 -6.80
C LEU A 21 3.56 4.81 -8.07
N LYS A 22 3.25 4.26 -9.25
CA LYS A 22 3.42 4.92 -10.55
C LYS A 22 2.38 6.01 -10.81
N GLY A 23 1.34 6.12 -9.97
CA GLY A 23 0.23 7.05 -10.15
C GLY A 23 -0.77 6.64 -11.24
N GLU A 24 -0.65 5.42 -11.78
CA GLU A 24 -1.58 4.84 -12.76
C GLU A 24 -2.92 4.47 -12.11
N LEU A 25 -2.88 4.08 -10.83
CA LEU A 25 -4.04 3.81 -10.00
C LEU A 25 -4.05 4.73 -8.78
N LYS A 26 -5.24 4.95 -8.21
CA LYS A 26 -5.42 5.69 -6.96
C LYS A 26 -6.14 4.83 -5.93
N ASP A 27 -5.42 4.45 -4.89
CA ASP A 27 -6.01 3.88 -3.68
C ASP A 27 -6.17 5.01 -2.65
N PRO A 28 -7.37 5.24 -2.10
CA PRO A 28 -7.64 6.40 -1.24
C PRO A 28 -6.75 6.43 0.01
N VAL A 29 -6.37 5.27 0.56
CA VAL A 29 -5.57 5.17 1.77
C VAL A 29 -4.08 5.21 1.45
N ILE A 30 -3.61 4.37 0.51
CA ILE A 30 -2.18 4.33 0.16
C ILE A 30 -1.76 5.68 -0.43
N THR A 31 -2.53 6.25 -1.35
CA THR A 31 -2.20 7.55 -1.95
C THR A 31 -2.18 8.67 -0.91
N PHE A 32 -3.07 8.64 0.08
CA PHE A 32 -3.03 9.59 1.19
C PHE A 32 -1.77 9.42 2.05
N LEU A 33 -1.43 8.20 2.44
CA LEU A 33 -0.23 7.92 3.24
C LEU A 33 1.06 8.32 2.53
N LEU A 34 1.16 8.07 1.22
CA LEU A 34 2.27 8.53 0.38
C LEU A 34 2.42 10.06 0.43
N ARG A 35 1.31 10.80 0.31
CA ARG A 35 1.31 12.28 0.43
C ARG A 35 1.72 12.77 1.81
N CYS A 36 1.46 11.98 2.85
CA CYS A 36 1.94 12.25 4.19
C CYS A 36 3.42 11.85 4.40
N GLY A 37 4.16 11.45 3.36
CA GLY A 37 5.57 11.11 3.43
C GLY A 37 5.85 9.71 3.98
N ARG A 38 4.88 8.79 3.87
CA ARG A 38 5.11 7.36 4.16
C ARG A 38 5.66 6.69 2.91
N THR A 39 6.46 5.66 3.11
CA THR A 39 7.05 4.85 2.02
C THR A 39 6.61 3.40 2.19
N PRO A 40 6.10 2.72 1.15
CA PRO A 40 5.79 1.30 1.24
C PRO A 40 7.08 0.48 1.34
N LEU A 41 7.06 -0.54 2.17
CA LEU A 41 8.13 -1.52 2.30
C LEU A 41 7.78 -2.84 1.63
N GLN A 42 6.59 -3.38 1.93
CA GLN A 42 6.20 -4.72 1.47
C GLN A 42 4.68 -4.91 1.50
N VAL A 43 4.17 -5.75 0.60
CA VAL A 43 2.82 -6.33 0.71
C VAL A 43 2.87 -7.52 1.67
N ILE A 44 1.96 -7.56 2.63
CA ILE A 44 1.80 -8.67 3.58
C ILE A 44 0.50 -9.39 3.26
N GLU A 45 0.55 -10.70 3.06
CA GLU A 45 -0.61 -11.55 2.82
C GLU A 45 -1.19 -12.06 4.14
N ASN A 46 -2.51 -12.33 4.16
CA ASN A 46 -3.22 -12.90 5.32
C ASN A 46 -2.99 -12.13 6.62
N TYR A 47 -2.85 -10.80 6.53
CA TYR A 47 -2.56 -9.97 7.69
C TYR A 47 -3.80 -9.80 8.60
N LEU A 48 -4.97 -9.65 7.99
CA LEU A 48 -6.26 -9.51 8.65
C LEU A 48 -7.36 -10.01 7.70
N GLU A 49 -8.42 -10.62 8.23
CA GLU A 49 -9.62 -10.94 7.43
C GLU A 49 -10.32 -9.64 7.01
N ASP A 50 -10.29 -9.34 5.72
CA ASP A 50 -10.85 -8.13 5.13
C ASP A 50 -11.23 -8.37 3.67
N GLU A 51 -12.54 -8.30 3.38
CA GLU A 51 -13.10 -8.55 2.04
C GLU A 51 -12.62 -7.53 1.01
N GLU A 52 -12.40 -6.27 1.41
CA GLU A 52 -12.00 -5.21 0.48
C GLU A 52 -10.54 -5.31 0.03
N SER A 53 -9.67 -5.84 0.89
CA SER A 53 -8.25 -6.05 0.59
C SER A 53 -7.89 -7.49 0.29
N LEU A 54 -8.85 -8.42 0.36
CA LEU A 54 -8.62 -9.86 0.21
C LEU A 54 -7.50 -10.35 1.13
N ASN A 55 -7.49 -9.84 2.36
CA ASN A 55 -6.52 -10.10 3.41
C ASN A 55 -5.09 -9.57 3.15
N TYR A 56 -4.91 -8.71 2.15
CA TYR A 56 -3.60 -8.10 1.86
C TYR A 56 -3.44 -6.72 2.50
N ALA A 57 -2.32 -6.54 3.22
CA ALA A 57 -1.90 -5.28 3.79
C ALA A 57 -0.64 -4.74 3.09
N VAL A 58 -0.36 -3.44 3.30
CA VAL A 58 0.93 -2.83 2.90
C VAL A 58 1.60 -2.33 4.15
N LEU A 59 2.80 -2.84 4.42
CA LEU A 59 3.70 -2.30 5.43
C LEU A 59 4.24 -0.96 4.94
N MET A 60 4.04 0.08 5.72
CA MET A 60 4.48 1.44 5.41
C MET A 60 5.46 1.92 6.48
N GLU A 61 6.55 2.54 6.06
CA GLU A 61 7.52 3.20 6.92
C GLU A 61 7.29 4.71 6.93
N TRP A 62 7.49 5.32 8.09
CA TRP A 62 7.77 6.75 8.19
C TRP A 62 9.10 6.94 8.91
N ARG A 63 10.11 7.44 8.20
CA ARG A 63 11.41 7.72 8.80
C ARG A 63 11.34 9.02 9.58
N ASN A 64 11.77 8.98 10.83
CA ASN A 64 11.78 10.16 11.68
C ASN A 64 12.76 11.20 11.10
N PRO A 65 12.28 12.36 10.61
CA PRO A 65 13.13 13.34 9.96
C PRO A 65 14.03 14.10 10.96
N PHE A 66 13.78 13.97 12.26
CA PHE A 66 14.53 14.61 13.34
C PHE A 66 15.66 13.73 13.89
N LYS A 67 15.76 12.47 13.46
CA LYS A 67 16.84 11.57 13.86
C LYS A 67 17.73 11.27 12.66
N HIS A 68 18.90 11.92 12.62
CA HIS A 68 19.97 11.48 11.75
C HIS A 68 20.62 10.22 12.35
N HIS A 69 20.52 9.10 11.65
CA HIS A 69 21.34 7.92 11.98
C HIS A 69 22.73 8.22 11.40
N GLY A 70 23.67 8.54 12.27
CA GLY A 70 25.09 8.68 11.95
C GLY A 70 25.79 7.33 11.95
#